data_AF-I9AI90-F1
#
_entry.id   AF-I9AI90-F1
#
_cell.length_a   1.000
_cell.length_b   1.000
_cell.length_c   1.000
_cell.angle_alpha   90.00
_cell.angle_beta   90.00
_cell.angle_gamma   90.00
#
_symmetry.space_group_name_H-M   'P 1'
#
loop_
_entity.id
_entity.type
_entity.pdbx_description
1 polymer ?
#
loop_
_entity_poly.entity_id
_entity_poly.type
_entity_poly.pdbx_seq_one_letter_code
_entity_poly.pdbx_strand_id
1 'polypeptide(L)'
;MKRIELFWNILYYCTYTLLYSCFRAIDPHRLIDNKYTRKFYKKENIFWQVLDYMKRTEEREKDFSPFILIESIGGTCIFLLLLIFTFLNVIMVTTHIPLYSIVFCDVSNFIISFLLLVLLLYVPNQVFLFRNDKYISYFKQFRKERTNKYLKCYFLSYILVLIACSFSFILIELTKDRIEYFANNAG
;
A
#
# COMPACT_ATOMS: atom_id res chain seq x y z
N MET A 1 -1.42 3.95 -20.67
CA MET A 1 -1.83 2.82 -19.79
C MET A 1 -0.72 1.77 -19.61
N LYS A 2 -0.15 1.16 -20.66
CA LYS A 2 0.86 0.08 -20.53
C LYS A 2 2.07 0.41 -19.64
N ARG A 3 2.58 1.65 -19.66
CA ARG A 3 3.73 2.05 -18.82
C ARG A 3 3.40 2.14 -17.32
N ILE A 4 2.23 2.67 -16.98
CA ILE A 4 1.75 2.77 -15.59
C ILE A 4 1.47 1.37 -15.06
N GLU A 5 0.80 0.53 -15.86
CA GLU A 5 0.56 -0.88 -15.54
C GLU A 5 1.87 -1.62 -15.27
N LEU A 6 2.87 -1.47 -16.15
CA LEU A 6 4.19 -2.06 -15.98
C LEU A 6 4.86 -1.59 -14.69
N PHE A 7 4.89 -0.28 -14.44
CA PHE A 7 5.45 0.29 -13.23
C PHE A 7 4.76 -0.25 -11.97
N TRP A 8 3.43 -0.34 -11.99
CA TRP A 8 2.64 -0.88 -10.88
C TRP A 8 2.99 -2.35 -10.58
N ASN A 9 3.15 -3.16 -11.63
CA ASN A 9 3.56 -4.55 -11.50
C ASN A 9 5.02 -4.69 -11.03
N ILE A 10 5.91 -3.76 -11.39
CA ILE A 10 7.28 -3.70 -10.86
C ILE A 10 7.25 -3.42 -9.37
N LEU A 11 6.44 -2.46 -8.90
CA LEU A 11 6.28 -2.17 -7.48
C LEU A 11 5.81 -3.42 -6.73
N TYR A 12 4.73 -4.03 -7.19
CA TYR A 12 4.16 -5.23 -6.58
C TYR A 12 5.16 -6.40 -6.54
N TYR A 13 5.86 -6.67 -7.64
CA TYR A 13 6.87 -7.72 -7.73
C TYR A 13 8.06 -7.49 -6.79
N CYS A 14 8.55 -6.26 -6.70
CA CYS A 14 9.67 -5.92 -5.83
C CYS A 14 9.26 -6.06 -4.36
N THR A 15 8.07 -5.56 -3.97
CA THR A 15 7.52 -5.77 -2.63
C THR A 15 7.42 -7.25 -2.31
N TYR A 16 6.81 -8.04 -3.20
CA TYR A 16 6.71 -9.49 -3.03
C TYR A 16 8.08 -10.13 -2.83
N THR A 17 9.06 -9.79 -3.67
CA THR A 17 10.41 -10.38 -3.60
C THR A 17 11.14 -10.02 -2.30
N LEU A 18 11.01 -8.78 -1.83
CA LEU A 18 11.58 -8.33 -0.57
C LEU A 18 10.91 -9.04 0.61
N LEU A 19 9.59 -9.04 0.68
CA LEU A 19 8.85 -9.75 1.73
C LEU A 19 9.16 -11.25 1.71
N TYR A 20 9.22 -11.87 0.53
CA TYR A 20 9.59 -13.27 0.38
C TYR A 20 11.00 -13.53 0.92
N SER A 21 11.97 -12.66 0.64
CA SER A 21 13.31 -12.79 1.20
C SER A 21 13.34 -12.65 2.73
N CYS A 22 12.53 -11.76 3.30
CA CYS A 22 12.45 -11.56 4.75
C CYS A 22 11.72 -12.73 5.46
N PHE A 23 10.60 -13.18 4.90
CA PHE A 23 9.71 -14.14 5.55
C PHE A 23 10.07 -15.60 5.29
N ARG A 24 10.83 -15.91 4.23
CA ARG A 24 11.32 -17.29 3.98
C ARG A 24 12.12 -17.84 5.16
N ALA A 25 12.78 -16.99 5.94
CA ALA A 25 13.55 -17.40 7.11
C ALA A 25 12.71 -17.63 8.37
N ILE A 26 11.49 -17.11 8.43
CA ILE A 26 10.73 -16.96 9.70
C ILE A 26 9.53 -17.93 9.78
N ASP A 27 9.11 -18.52 8.66
CA ASP A 27 7.89 -19.36 8.55
C ASP A 27 6.65 -18.60 9.08
N PRO A 28 5.98 -17.80 8.23
CA PRO A 28 4.85 -16.95 8.63
C PRO A 28 3.72 -17.70 9.35
N HIS A 29 3.49 -18.96 8.99
CA HIS A 29 2.48 -19.79 9.64
C HIS A 29 2.80 -20.01 11.12
N ARG A 30 4.07 -20.19 11.47
CA ARG A 30 4.50 -20.36 12.86
C ARG A 30 4.38 -19.07 13.67
N LEU A 31 4.56 -17.92 13.03
CA LEU A 31 4.32 -16.61 13.65
C LEU A 31 2.83 -16.42 13.99
N ILE A 32 1.96 -16.81 13.06
CA ILE A 32 0.52 -16.65 13.20
C ILE A 32 -0.08 -17.71 14.12
N ASP A 33 0.38 -18.95 14.05
CA ASP A 33 -0.06 -20.06 14.90
C ASP A 33 0.74 -20.09 16.22
N ASN A 34 0.49 -19.11 17.08
CA ASN A 34 1.13 -18.96 18.38
C ASN A 34 0.14 -19.13 19.55
N LYS A 35 0.66 -19.20 20.78
CA LYS A 35 -0.15 -19.42 21.98
C LYS A 35 -1.25 -18.35 22.17
N TYR A 36 -1.00 -17.11 21.76
CA TYR A 36 -1.94 -16.01 21.91
C TYR A 36 -3.08 -16.09 20.89
N THR A 37 -2.78 -16.36 19.62
CA THR A 37 -3.80 -16.51 18.57
C THR A 37 -4.69 -17.72 18.80
N ARG A 38 -4.14 -18.85 19.27
CA ARG A 38 -4.93 -20.02 19.70
C ARG A 38 -5.87 -19.74 20.86
N LYS A 39 -5.54 -18.78 21.73
CA LYS A 39 -6.41 -18.36 22.84
C LYS A 39 -7.52 -17.42 22.35
N PHE A 40 -7.25 -16.62 21.31
CA PHE A 40 -8.18 -15.60 20.82
C PHE A 40 -9.21 -16.17 19.82
N TYR A 41 -8.79 -17.12 18.97
CA TYR A 41 -9.65 -17.69 17.94
C TYR A 41 -10.05 -19.12 18.27
N LYS A 42 -11.37 -19.38 18.39
CA LYS A 42 -11.92 -20.74 18.48
C LYS A 42 -11.47 -21.58 17.28
N LYS A 43 -11.22 -22.88 17.47
CA LYS A 43 -10.75 -23.81 16.42
C LYS A 43 -11.62 -23.81 15.15
N GLU A 44 -12.93 -23.65 15.29
CA GLU A 44 -13.88 -23.66 14.18
C GLU A 44 -14.00 -22.31 13.44
N ASN A 45 -13.25 -21.29 13.88
CA ASN A 45 -13.30 -19.98 13.26
C ASN A 45 -12.79 -20.04 11.81
N ILE A 46 -13.44 -19.26 10.93
CA ILE A 46 -13.05 -19.03 9.53
C ILE A 46 -11.56 -18.69 9.43
N PHE A 47 -11.00 -17.98 10.42
CA PHE A 47 -9.57 -17.68 10.51
C PHE A 47 -8.68 -18.92 10.29
N TRP A 48 -8.92 -20.02 11.02
CA TRP A 48 -8.11 -21.24 10.92
C TRP A 48 -8.34 -21.96 9.59
N GLN A 49 -9.56 -21.91 9.06
CA GLN A 49 -9.88 -22.50 7.75
C GLN A 49 -9.13 -21.79 6.61
N VAL A 50 -9.07 -20.46 6.66
CA VAL A 50 -8.33 -19.66 5.67
C VAL A 50 -6.83 -19.89 5.81
N LEU A 51 -6.30 -19.95 7.04
CA LEU A 51 -4.88 -20.23 7.28
C LEU A 51 -4.47 -21.60 6.71
N ASP A 52 -5.26 -22.64 6.98
CA ASP A 52 -5.04 -23.98 6.44
C ASP A 52 -5.14 -24.02 4.91
N TYR A 53 -6.08 -23.27 4.34
CA TYR A 53 -6.20 -23.14 2.89
C TYR A 53 -4.94 -22.51 2.28
N MET A 54 -4.46 -21.39 2.85
CA MET A 54 -3.22 -20.75 2.38
C MET A 54 -2.03 -21.69 2.45
N LYS A 55 -1.88 -22.44 3.55
CA LYS A 55 -0.80 -23.41 3.72
C LYS A 55 -0.84 -24.52 2.65
N ARG A 56 -2.00 -25.13 2.42
CA ARG A 56 -2.18 -26.18 1.40
C ARG A 56 -1.91 -25.67 -0.02
N THR A 57 -2.26 -24.41 -0.28
CA THR A 57 -2.01 -23.77 -1.58
C THR A 57 -0.52 -23.48 -1.77
N GLU A 58 0.18 -23.02 -0.73
CA GLU A 58 1.64 -22.81 -0.75
C GLU A 58 2.41 -24.11 -0.99
N GLU A 59 2.01 -25.21 -0.35
CA GLU A 59 2.59 -26.54 -0.56
C GLU A 59 2.37 -27.06 -1.99
N ARG A 60 1.23 -26.72 -2.61
CA ARG A 60 0.89 -27.11 -3.98
C ARG A 60 1.59 -26.28 -5.03
N GLU A 61 1.54 -24.95 -4.90
CA GLU A 61 1.91 -24.07 -6.00
C GLU A 61 3.42 -23.91 -6.13
N LYS A 62 4.22 -24.07 -5.06
CA LYS A 62 5.72 -24.01 -4.97
C LYS A 62 6.41 -22.77 -5.57
N ASP A 63 5.81 -22.14 -6.56
CA ASP A 63 6.24 -20.99 -7.32
C ASP A 63 5.85 -19.67 -6.66
N PHE A 64 4.77 -19.67 -5.87
CA PHE A 64 4.26 -18.49 -5.17
C PHE A 64 3.82 -18.83 -3.75
N SER A 65 4.07 -17.91 -2.82
CA SER A 65 3.49 -17.95 -1.47
C SER A 65 2.24 -17.05 -1.46
N PRO A 66 1.02 -17.62 -1.36
CA PRO A 66 -0.22 -16.85 -1.33
C PRO A 66 -0.25 -15.82 -0.20
N PHE A 67 0.31 -16.18 0.95
CA PHE A 67 0.42 -15.30 2.11
C PHE A 67 1.21 -14.03 1.77
N ILE A 68 2.42 -14.18 1.22
CA ILE A 68 3.28 -13.06 0.86
C ILE A 68 2.66 -12.24 -0.29
N LEU A 69 1.89 -12.87 -1.16
CA LEU A 69 1.19 -12.20 -2.24
C LEU A 69 0.13 -11.22 -1.72
N ILE A 70 -0.63 -11.61 -0.70
CA ILE A 70 -1.60 -10.75 -0.02
C ILE A 70 -0.86 -9.59 0.69
N GLU A 71 0.19 -9.89 1.45
CA GLU A 71 0.97 -8.87 2.17
C GLU A 71 1.63 -7.86 1.22
N SER A 72 2.06 -8.29 0.03
CA SER A 72 2.68 -7.41 -0.96
C SER A 72 1.76 -6.33 -1.52
N ILE A 73 0.43 -6.49 -1.37
CA ILE A 73 -0.55 -5.43 -1.67
C ILE A 73 -0.36 -4.25 -0.73
N GLY A 74 0.01 -4.52 0.53
CA GLY A 74 0.31 -3.47 1.52
C GLY A 74 1.40 -2.52 1.03
N GLY A 75 2.43 -3.03 0.35
CA GLY A 75 3.48 -2.18 -0.23
C GLY A 75 2.95 -1.18 -1.26
N THR A 76 2.17 -1.64 -2.25
CA THR A 76 1.60 -0.74 -3.26
C THR A 76 0.61 0.26 -2.64
N CYS A 77 -0.14 -0.15 -1.62
CA CYS A 77 -0.99 0.75 -0.83
C CYS A 77 -0.18 1.83 -0.10
N ILE A 78 0.93 1.49 0.55
CA ILE A 78 1.81 2.47 1.21
C ILE A 78 2.33 3.49 0.20
N PHE A 79 2.75 3.04 -0.98
CA PHE A 79 3.20 3.94 -2.04
C PHE A 79 2.10 4.92 -2.48
N LEU A 80 0.87 4.44 -2.67
CA LEU A 80 -0.29 5.31 -2.97
C LEU A 80 -0.57 6.29 -1.84
N LEU A 81 -0.54 5.85 -0.58
CA LEU A 81 -0.79 6.71 0.57
C LEU A 81 0.18 7.89 0.59
N LEU A 82 1.48 7.64 0.40
CA LEU A 82 2.48 8.70 0.35
C LEU A 82 2.23 9.68 -0.80
N LEU A 83 1.84 9.19 -1.98
CA LEU A 83 1.47 10.04 -3.11
C LEU A 83 0.24 10.89 -2.81
N ILE A 84 -0.83 10.28 -2.28
CA ILE A 84 -2.08 10.96 -1.93
C ILE A 84 -1.80 12.07 -0.91
N PHE A 85 -1.07 11.77 0.16
CA PHE A 85 -0.69 12.79 1.15
C PHE A 85 0.13 13.92 0.54
N THR A 86 1.08 13.61 -0.34
CA THR A 86 1.87 14.63 -1.04
C THR A 86 0.96 15.55 -1.87
N PHE A 87 0.01 15.01 -2.63
CA PHE A 87 -0.93 15.81 -3.41
C PHE A 87 -1.86 16.65 -2.52
N LEU A 88 -2.43 16.07 -1.47
CA LEU A 88 -3.29 16.80 -0.52
C LEU A 88 -2.53 17.97 0.12
N ASN A 89 -1.28 17.74 0.52
CA ASN A 89 -0.41 18.76 1.08
C ASN A 89 -0.13 19.90 0.09
N VAL A 90 0.21 19.57 -1.16
CA VAL A 90 0.46 20.58 -2.21
C VAL A 90 -0.81 21.37 -2.53
N ILE A 91 -1.98 20.72 -2.58
CA ILE A 91 -3.26 21.41 -2.80
C ILE A 91 -3.50 22.39 -1.65
N MET A 92 -3.37 21.97 -0.39
CA MET A 92 -3.56 22.83 0.77
C MET A 92 -2.62 24.04 0.77
N VAL A 93 -1.35 23.85 0.41
CA VAL A 93 -0.37 24.95 0.29
C VAL A 93 -0.76 25.93 -0.82
N THR A 94 -1.28 25.43 -1.94
CA THR A 94 -1.60 26.24 -3.13
C THR A 94 -2.93 26.99 -2.98
N THR A 95 -3.95 26.34 -2.44
CA THR A 95 -5.30 26.91 -2.31
C THR A 95 -5.53 27.62 -0.98
N HIS A 96 -4.63 27.41 -0.02
CA HIS A 96 -4.78 27.85 1.37
C HIS A 96 -6.03 27.30 2.08
N ILE A 97 -6.61 26.21 1.56
CA ILE A 97 -7.78 25.54 2.16
C ILE A 97 -7.29 24.49 3.17
N PRO A 98 -7.68 24.55 4.45
CA PRO A 98 -7.24 23.59 5.47
C PRO A 98 -7.96 22.24 5.33
N LEU A 99 -7.61 21.47 4.29
CA LEU A 99 -8.26 20.20 3.94
C LEU A 99 -8.34 19.21 5.12
N TYR A 100 -7.30 19.13 5.95
CA TYR A 100 -7.32 18.26 7.13
C TYR A 100 -8.38 18.69 8.15
N SER A 101 -8.58 19.99 8.35
CA SER A 101 -9.64 20.48 9.25
C SER A 101 -11.02 20.08 8.74
N ILE A 102 -11.26 20.14 7.42
CA ILE A 102 -12.52 19.70 6.80
C ILE A 102 -12.73 18.19 7.02
N VAL A 103 -11.69 17.38 6.78
CA VAL A 103 -11.73 15.92 6.94
C VAL A 103 -12.04 15.52 8.38
N PHE A 104 -11.47 16.21 9.36
CA PHE A 104 -11.65 15.92 10.79
C PHE A 104 -12.73 16.77 11.47
N CYS A 105 -13.53 17.53 10.71
CA CYS A 105 -14.54 18.43 11.26
C CYS A 105 -15.63 17.68 12.02
N ASP A 106 -16.09 16.55 11.47
CA ASP A 106 -17.12 15.72 12.07
C ASP A 106 -16.98 14.24 11.64
N VAL A 107 -17.75 13.37 12.28
CA VAL A 107 -17.71 11.93 12.04
C VAL A 107 -18.14 11.59 10.61
N SER A 108 -19.09 12.33 10.05
CA SER A 108 -19.57 12.10 8.68
C SER A 108 -18.46 12.36 7.66
N ASN A 109 -17.81 13.52 7.72
CA ASN A 109 -16.72 13.86 6.81
C ASN A 109 -15.54 12.89 6.97
N PHE A 110 -15.23 12.46 8.19
CA PHE A 110 -14.20 11.46 8.43
C PHE A 110 -14.55 10.13 7.76
N ILE A 111 -15.77 9.62 7.92
CA ILE A 111 -16.22 8.37 7.30
C ILE A 111 -16.19 8.47 5.77
N ILE A 112 -16.71 9.56 5.19
CA ILE A 112 -16.73 9.78 3.75
C ILE A 112 -15.29 9.84 3.19
N SER A 113 -14.42 10.59 3.85
CA SER A 113 -13.00 10.72 3.47
C SER A 113 -12.26 9.38 3.57
N PHE A 114 -12.53 8.60 4.61
CA PHE A 114 -11.97 7.27 4.77
C PHE A 114 -12.45 6.31 3.68
N LEU A 115 -13.75 6.30 3.36
CA LEU A 115 -14.29 5.50 2.26
C LEU A 115 -13.67 5.88 0.90
N LEU A 116 -13.51 7.18 0.66
CA LEU A 116 -12.83 7.68 -0.55
C LEU A 116 -11.38 7.22 -0.60
N LEU A 117 -10.66 7.28 0.53
CA LEU A 117 -9.28 6.80 0.63
C LEU A 117 -9.19 5.30 0.30
N VAL A 118 -10.07 4.48 0.88
CA VAL A 118 -10.13 3.04 0.60
C VAL A 118 -10.37 2.78 -0.88
N LEU A 119 -11.29 3.53 -1.51
CA LEU A 119 -11.57 3.42 -2.94
C LEU A 119 -10.33 3.77 -3.79
N LEU A 120 -9.63 4.85 -3.45
CA LEU A 120 -8.41 5.28 -4.14
C LEU A 120 -7.26 4.28 -4.01
N LEU A 121 -7.21 3.50 -2.92
CA LEU A 121 -6.23 2.42 -2.76
C LEU A 121 -6.65 1.15 -3.51
N TYR A 122 -7.94 0.84 -3.51
CA TYR A 122 -8.47 -0.39 -4.08
C TYR A 122 -8.49 -0.38 -5.61
N VAL A 123 -9.01 0.70 -6.22
CA VAL A 123 -9.25 0.78 -7.67
C VAL A 123 -7.96 0.59 -8.49
N PRO A 124 -6.83 1.27 -8.20
CA PRO A 124 -5.60 1.07 -8.96
C PRO A 124 -5.07 -0.35 -8.87
N ASN A 125 -5.14 -0.97 -7.68
CA ASN A 125 -4.70 -2.35 -7.50
C ASN A 125 -5.58 -3.34 -8.30
N GLN A 126 -6.90 -3.15 -8.32
CA GLN A 126 -7.78 -3.98 -9.15
C GLN A 126 -7.53 -3.79 -10.65
N VAL A 127 -7.41 -2.54 -11.10
CA VAL A 127 -7.28 -2.21 -12.52
C VAL A 127 -5.91 -2.63 -13.08
N PHE A 128 -4.83 -2.44 -12.31
CA PHE A 128 -3.46 -2.64 -12.80
C PHE A 128 -2.80 -3.96 -12.39
N LEU A 129 -3.19 -4.59 -11.27
CA LEU A 129 -2.62 -5.87 -10.81
C LEU A 129 -3.55 -7.05 -11.11
N PHE A 130 -4.78 -6.99 -10.60
CA PHE A 130 -5.64 -8.18 -10.53
C PHE A 130 -6.51 -8.40 -11.76
N ARG A 131 -6.60 -7.42 -12.66
CA ARG A 131 -7.36 -7.58 -13.90
C ARG A 131 -6.84 -8.77 -14.72
N ASN A 132 -7.67 -9.81 -14.84
CA ASN A 132 -7.39 -11.06 -15.58
C ASN A 132 -6.10 -11.77 -15.11
N ASP A 133 -5.75 -11.68 -13.83
CA ASP A 133 -4.54 -12.31 -13.25
C ASP A 133 -3.23 -11.94 -13.97
N LYS A 134 -3.20 -10.75 -14.59
CA LYS A 134 -2.06 -10.26 -15.36
C LYS A 134 -0.76 -10.24 -14.56
N TYR A 135 -0.82 -9.99 -13.25
CA TYR A 135 0.36 -9.97 -12.39
C TYR A 135 1.17 -11.27 -12.47
N ILE A 136 0.51 -12.43 -12.66
CA ILE A 136 1.18 -13.74 -12.80
C ILE A 136 2.08 -13.74 -14.04
N SER A 137 1.60 -13.19 -15.16
CA SER A 137 2.38 -13.10 -16.40
C SER A 137 3.61 -12.20 -16.24
N TYR A 138 3.45 -11.05 -15.57
CA TYR A 138 4.56 -10.14 -15.25
C TYR A 138 5.57 -10.78 -14.30
N PHE A 139 5.12 -11.49 -13.27
CA PHE A 139 6.00 -12.18 -12.32
C PHE A 139 6.85 -13.25 -13.01
N LYS A 140 6.25 -14.03 -13.93
CA LYS A 140 6.98 -15.01 -14.75
C LYS A 140 8.01 -14.35 -15.65
N GLN A 141 7.69 -13.18 -16.21
CA GLN A 141 8.62 -12.41 -17.03
C GLN A 141 9.77 -11.85 -16.18
N PHE A 142 9.47 -11.15 -15.08
CA PHE A 142 10.48 -10.51 -14.23
C PHE A 142 11.42 -11.49 -13.56
N ARG A 143 10.95 -12.70 -13.22
CA ARG A 143 11.81 -13.78 -12.69
C ARG A 143 12.90 -14.20 -13.67
N LYS A 144 12.64 -14.14 -14.99
CA LYS A 144 13.62 -14.48 -16.03
C LYS A 144 14.63 -13.36 -16.28
N GLU A 145 14.28 -12.13 -15.95
CA GLU A 145 15.12 -10.96 -16.12
C GLU A 145 15.97 -10.67 -14.88
N ARG A 146 17.05 -9.88 -15.03
CA ARG A 146 17.95 -9.56 -13.91
C ARG A 146 17.24 -8.65 -12.88
N THR A 147 16.85 -9.23 -11.74
CA THR A 147 16.10 -8.60 -10.62
C THR A 147 16.66 -7.25 -10.15
N ASN A 148 17.99 -7.06 -10.22
CA ASN A 148 18.64 -5.82 -9.79
C ASN A 148 18.15 -4.56 -10.52
N LYS A 149 17.70 -4.64 -11.78
CA LYS A 149 17.18 -3.46 -12.50
C LYS A 149 15.86 -2.98 -11.89
N TYR A 150 14.96 -3.92 -11.58
CA TYR A 150 13.65 -3.63 -11.03
C TYR A 150 13.74 -3.13 -9.59
N LEU A 151 14.59 -3.74 -8.77
CA LEU A 151 14.85 -3.28 -7.40
C LEU A 151 15.40 -1.86 -7.37
N LYS A 152 16.33 -1.49 -8.27
CA LYS A 152 16.82 -0.11 -8.36
C LYS A 152 15.69 0.88 -8.67
N CYS A 153 14.82 0.55 -9.63
CA CYS A 153 13.68 1.39 -9.98
C CYS A 153 12.70 1.54 -8.80
N TYR A 154 12.44 0.43 -8.10
CA TYR A 154 11.60 0.38 -6.91
C TYR A 154 12.12 1.33 -5.81
N PHE A 155 13.38 1.16 -5.39
CA PHE A 155 13.96 2.01 -4.34
C PHE A 155 14.00 3.47 -4.73
N LEU A 156 14.37 3.78 -5.99
CA LEU A 156 14.39 5.16 -6.47
C LEU A 156 13.00 5.79 -6.43
N SER A 157 11.95 5.06 -6.82
CA SER A 157 10.58 5.57 -6.73
C SER A 157 10.13 5.82 -5.28
N TYR A 158 10.42 4.91 -4.35
CA TYR A 158 10.03 5.10 -2.95
C TYR A 158 10.78 6.26 -2.31
N ILE A 159 12.09 6.37 -2.54
CA ILE A 159 12.91 7.48 -2.01
C ILE A 159 12.39 8.81 -2.55
N LEU A 160 12.10 8.90 -3.85
CA LEU A 160 11.59 10.12 -4.46
C LEU A 160 10.24 10.54 -3.85
N VAL A 161 9.32 9.59 -3.69
CA VAL A 161 8.00 9.86 -3.09
C VAL A 161 8.12 10.22 -1.61
N LEU A 162 9.02 9.58 -0.86
CA LEU A 162 9.30 9.94 0.53
C LEU A 162 9.84 11.37 0.64
N ILE A 163 10.84 11.74 -0.18
CA ILE A 163 11.39 13.10 -0.21
C ILE A 163 10.30 14.12 -0.55
N ALA A 164 9.50 13.85 -1.58
CA ALA A 164 8.41 14.73 -1.98
C ALA A 164 7.37 14.90 -0.86
N CYS A 165 7.01 13.79 -0.20
CA CYS A 165 6.09 13.80 0.93
C CYS A 165 6.66 14.61 2.10
N SER A 166 7.91 14.36 2.51
CA SER A 166 8.58 15.12 3.57
C SER A 166 8.67 16.61 3.24
N PHE A 167 9.04 16.96 2.01
CA PHE A 167 9.09 18.35 1.56
C PHE A 167 7.71 19.02 1.60
N SER A 168 6.65 18.29 1.21
CA SER A 168 5.28 18.81 1.26
C SER A 168 4.83 19.12 2.70
N PHE A 169 5.26 18.35 3.70
CA PHE A 169 4.99 18.66 5.11
C PHE A 169 5.76 19.90 5.58
N ILE A 170 7.02 20.07 5.17
CA ILE A 170 7.80 21.27 5.49
C ILE A 170 7.13 22.52 4.90
N LEU A 171 6.63 22.44 3.66
CA LEU A 171 5.92 23.55 3.03
C LEU A 171 4.64 23.95 3.78
N ILE A 172 3.89 22.97 4.30
CA ILE A 172 2.72 23.24 5.13
C ILE A 172 3.12 24.01 6.38
N GLU A 173 4.14 23.55 7.09
CA GLU A 173 4.59 24.20 8.32
C GLU A 173 5.03 25.65 8.05
N LEU A 174 5.73 25.89 6.94
CA LEU A 174 6.14 27.24 6.53
C LEU A 174 4.97 28.14 6.09
N THR A 175 3.84 27.57 5.69
CA THR A 175 2.67 28.32 5.20
C THR A 175 1.50 28.32 6.18
N LYS A 176 1.70 27.74 7.37
CA LYS A 176 0.67 27.53 8.39
C LYS A 176 -0.05 28.81 8.78
N ASP A 177 0.68 29.87 9.10
CA ASP A 177 0.10 31.17 9.47
C ASP A 177 -0.81 31.74 8.37
N ARG A 178 -0.44 31.52 7.11
CA ARG A 178 -1.21 32.00 5.97
C ARG A 178 -2.48 31.16 5.77
N ILE A 179 -2.38 29.84 5.94
CA ILE A 179 -3.52 28.92 5.88
C ILE A 179 -4.51 29.24 7.02
N GLU A 180 -4.03 29.46 8.24
CA GLU A 180 -4.87 29.83 9.39
C GLU A 180 -5.53 31.20 9.21
N TYR A 181 -4.80 32.19 8.65
CA TYR A 181 -5.36 33.50 8.32
C TYR A 181 -6.52 33.41 7.32
N PHE A 182 -6.36 32.64 6.23
CA PHE A 182 -7.43 32.46 5.25
C PHE A 182 -8.60 31.64 5.80
N ALA A 183 -8.34 30.64 6.66
CA ALA A 183 -9.40 29.87 7.31
C ALA A 183 -10.28 30.74 8.22
N ASN A 184 -9.70 31.68 8.97
CA ASN A 184 -10.43 32.55 9.89
C ASN A 184 -11.19 33.69 9.19
N ASN A 185 -10.75 34.11 8.00
CA ASN A 185 -11.36 35.21 7.24
C ASN A 185 -12.34 34.75 6.14
N ALA A 186 -12.55 33.44 6.00
CA ALA A 186 -13.52 32.86 5.06
C ALA A 186 -14.93 32.68 5.67
N GLY A 187 -15.17 33.22 6.88
CA GLY A 187 -16.45 33.22 7.58
C GLY A 187 -17.31 34.45 7.25
#